data_AF-A0A951N257-F1
#
_entry.id   AF-A0A951N257-F1
#
_cell.length_a   1.000
_cell.length_b   1.000
_cell.length_c   1.000
_cell.angle_alpha   90.00
_cell.angle_beta   90.00
_cell.angle_gamma   90.00
#
_symmetry.space_group_name_H-M   'P 1'
#
loop_
_entity.id
_entity.type
_entity.pdbx_description
1 polymer ?
#
loop_
_entity_poly.entity_id
_entity_poly.type
_entity_poly.pdbx_seq_one_letter_code
_entity_poly.pdbx_strand_id
1 'polypeptide(L)'
;MPFVVGVLLLVALAGALMVAGGMLLLRAVGARPGLARRLAGPPEVKVGRVMDDETLEGRTVRVRGRIRCRDPLHVGGGERLVAYHRDVEVRIGRRWRTVERLRETRSFELWDHDGSITLDPAGAAEPLLVIPKVWRGTPAELEEPHASA
;
A
#
# COMPACT_ATOMS: atom_id res chain seq x y z
N MET A 1 5.26 49.51 20.61
CA MET A 1 4.61 48.85 19.45
C MET A 1 5.56 48.01 18.58
N PRO A 2 6.79 48.42 18.21
CA PRO A 2 7.63 47.61 17.30
C PRO A 2 8.17 46.32 17.93
N PHE A 3 8.42 46.30 19.24
CA PHE A 3 8.90 45.12 19.95
C PHE A 3 7.89 43.96 19.94
N VAL A 4 6.61 44.27 20.16
CA VAL A 4 5.53 43.26 20.16
C VAL A 4 5.35 42.65 18.77
N VAL A 5 5.44 43.47 17.72
CA VAL A 5 5.39 42.99 16.32
C VAL A 5 6.60 42.10 16.01
N GLY A 6 7.80 42.46 16.49
CA GLY A 6 9.00 41.65 16.34
C GLY A 6 8.90 40.28 17.04
N VAL A 7 8.36 40.23 18.26
CA VAL A 7 8.13 38.98 19.00
C VAL A 7 7.11 38.10 18.27
N LEU A 8 6.00 38.68 17.79
CA LEU A 8 4.98 37.94 17.04
C LEU A 8 5.53 37.36 15.74
N LEU A 9 6.36 38.13 15.01
CA LEU A 9 7.03 37.65 13.79
C LEU A 9 7.98 36.49 14.08
N LEU A 10 8.73 36.56 15.19
CA LEU A 10 9.67 35.51 15.56
C LEU A 10 8.94 34.20 15.91
N VAL A 11 7.83 34.30 16.66
CA VAL A 11 6.98 33.15 16.99
C VAL A 11 6.34 32.56 15.73
N ALA A 12 5.83 33.41 14.84
CA ALA A 12 5.26 32.96 13.57
C ALA A 12 6.30 32.26 12.69
N LEU A 13 7.52 32.81 12.61
CA LEU A 13 8.63 32.22 11.86
C LEU A 13 9.05 30.86 12.46
N ALA A 14 9.20 30.77 13.78
CA ALA A 14 9.52 29.53 14.46
C ALA A 14 8.45 28.45 14.21
N GLY A 15 7.17 28.83 14.30
CA GLY A 15 6.05 27.94 13.97
C GLY A 15 6.08 27.46 12.51
N ALA A 16 6.33 28.37 11.57
CA ALA A 16 6.44 28.03 10.15
C ALA A 16 7.60 27.05 9.87
N LEU A 17 8.76 27.28 10.49
CA LEU A 17 9.92 26.39 10.38
C LEU A 17 9.64 25.00 10.96
N MET A 18 8.95 24.92 12.10
CA MET A 18 8.52 23.64 12.68
C MET A 18 7.59 22.87 11.74
N VAL A 19 6.58 23.53 11.16
CA VAL A 19 5.65 22.91 10.21
C VAL A 19 6.39 22.42 8.97
N ALA A 20 7.28 23.25 8.41
CA ALA A 20 8.10 22.90 7.25
C ALA A 20 9.02 21.68 7.54
N GLY A 21 9.68 21.68 8.71
CA GLY A 21 10.52 20.56 9.15
C GLY A 21 9.72 19.26 9.31
N GLY A 22 8.53 19.33 9.93
CA GLY A 22 7.62 18.20 10.04
C GLY A 22 7.17 17.64 8.68
N MET A 23 6.81 18.53 7.74
CA MET A 23 6.44 18.12 6.37
C MET A 23 7.60 17.46 5.63
N LEU A 24 8.83 17.97 5.79
CA LEU A 24 10.02 17.39 5.17
C LEU A 24 10.33 16.01 5.75
N LEU A 25 10.22 15.82 7.06
CA LEU A 25 10.39 14.52 7.71
C LEU A 25 9.34 13.52 7.22
N LEU A 26 8.07 13.92 7.17
CA LEU A 26 7.00 13.05 6.65
C LEU A 26 7.25 12.63 5.20
N ARG A 27 7.71 13.57 4.35
CA ARG A 27 8.09 13.26 2.96
C ARG A 27 9.30 12.35 2.88
N ALA A 28 10.33 12.57 3.71
CA ALA A 28 11.56 11.77 3.73
C ALA A 28 11.33 10.33 4.20
N VAL A 29 10.45 10.13 5.18
CA VAL A 29 10.06 8.80 5.68
C VAL A 29 9.03 8.12 4.75
N GLY A 30 8.49 8.85 3.77
CA GLY A 30 7.48 8.33 2.85
C GLY A 30 6.11 8.14 3.50
N ALA A 31 5.85 8.78 4.64
CA ALA A 31 4.58 8.71 5.33
C ALA A 31 3.47 9.32 4.46
N ARG A 32 2.43 8.54 4.17
CA ARG A 32 1.26 8.98 3.40
C ARG A 32 0.07 9.15 4.35
N PRO A 33 -0.08 10.29 5.05
CA PRO A 33 -1.14 10.46 6.05
C PRO A 33 -2.55 10.31 5.48
N GLY A 34 -2.78 10.68 4.22
CA GLY A 34 -4.04 10.42 3.54
C GLY A 34 -4.34 8.92 3.38
N LEU A 35 -3.31 8.13 3.11
CA LEU A 35 -3.39 6.67 3.03
C LEU A 35 -3.60 6.04 4.42
N ALA A 36 -2.90 6.55 5.44
CA ALA A 36 -3.09 6.14 6.82
C ALA A 36 -4.54 6.39 7.26
N ARG A 37 -5.14 7.54 6.91
CA ARG A 37 -6.55 7.83 7.18
C ARG A 37 -7.49 6.88 6.43
N ARG A 38 -7.19 6.57 5.16
CA ARG A 38 -7.94 5.58 4.36
C ARG A 38 -7.88 4.17 4.97
N LEU A 39 -6.78 3.81 5.63
CA LEU A 39 -6.57 2.51 6.26
C LEU A 39 -7.00 2.44 7.74
N ALA A 40 -7.20 3.57 8.40
CA ALA A 40 -7.47 3.64 9.85
C ALA A 40 -8.85 3.11 10.28
N GLY A 41 -9.74 2.79 9.35
CA GLY A 41 -11.03 2.17 9.65
C GLY A 41 -12.15 2.68 8.75
N PRO A 42 -12.07 2.47 7.42
CA PRO A 42 -13.21 2.74 6.57
C PRO A 42 -14.37 1.80 6.93
N PRO A 43 -15.63 2.22 6.73
CA PRO A 43 -16.79 1.39 7.04
C PRO A 43 -16.72 0.07 6.25
N GLU A 44 -17.05 -1.03 6.92
CA GLU A 44 -17.11 -2.34 6.27
C GLU A 44 -18.42 -2.48 5.49
N VAL A 45 -18.29 -2.81 4.20
CA VAL A 45 -19.40 -3.01 3.27
C VAL A 45 -19.30 -4.42 2.69
N LYS A 46 -20.45 -5.04 2.50
CA LYS A 46 -20.57 -6.38 1.90
C LYS A 46 -20.39 -6.31 0.39
N VAL A 47 -19.85 -7.38 -0.20
CA VAL A 47 -19.45 -7.43 -1.61
C VAL A 47 -20.62 -7.07 -2.54
N GLY A 48 -21.79 -7.68 -2.32
CA GLY A 48 -22.97 -7.43 -3.15
C GLY A 48 -23.45 -5.96 -3.16
N ARG A 49 -23.16 -5.18 -2.11
CA ARG A 49 -23.57 -3.76 -2.04
C ARG A 49 -22.59 -2.79 -2.69
N VAL A 50 -21.37 -3.24 -3.00
CA VAL A 50 -20.31 -2.35 -3.49
C VAL A 50 -20.67 -1.72 -4.84
N MET A 51 -21.36 -2.46 -5.70
CA MET A 51 -21.68 -2.02 -7.05
C MET A 51 -23.04 -1.31 -7.16
N ASP A 52 -23.95 -1.56 -6.23
CA ASP A 52 -25.35 -1.12 -6.31
C ASP A 52 -25.64 0.14 -5.47
N ASP A 53 -24.69 0.59 -4.65
CA ASP A 53 -24.88 1.71 -3.73
C ASP A 53 -24.12 2.96 -4.21
N GLU A 54 -24.84 3.86 -4.90
CA GLU A 54 -24.32 5.14 -5.39
C GLU A 54 -23.72 6.01 -4.26
N THR A 55 -24.13 5.81 -3.00
CA THR A 55 -23.60 6.59 -1.87
C THR A 55 -22.14 6.26 -1.56
N LEU A 56 -21.63 5.14 -2.11
CA LEU A 56 -20.24 4.69 -1.96
C LEU A 56 -19.30 5.30 -3.01
N GLU A 57 -19.82 5.98 -4.02
CA GLU A 57 -19.00 6.55 -5.09
C GLU A 57 -17.98 7.56 -4.52
N GLY A 58 -16.70 7.38 -4.88
CA GLY A 58 -15.59 8.20 -4.38
C GLY A 58 -15.24 8.00 -2.89
N ARG A 59 -15.92 7.10 -2.17
CA ARG A 59 -15.62 6.79 -0.77
C ARG A 59 -14.69 5.58 -0.65
N THR A 60 -13.78 5.65 0.33
CA THR A 60 -12.99 4.49 0.72
C THR A 60 -13.81 3.61 1.66
N VAL A 61 -13.99 2.35 1.30
CA VAL A 61 -14.71 1.33 2.09
C VAL A 61 -13.81 0.12 2.32
N ARG A 62 -14.08 -0.63 3.39
CA ARG A 62 -13.49 -1.96 3.59
C ARG A 62 -14.45 -2.99 3.04
N VAL A 63 -13.97 -3.86 2.17
CA VAL A 63 -14.76 -5.01 1.68
C VAL A 63 -14.13 -6.28 2.21
N ARG A 64 -14.93 -7.13 2.85
CA ARG A 64 -14.50 -8.43 3.35
C ARG A 64 -15.24 -9.52 2.59
N GLY A 65 -14.49 -10.46 2.03
CA GLY A 65 -15.04 -11.59 1.30
C GLY A 65 -14.05 -12.74 1.25
N ARG A 66 -14.45 -13.80 0.56
CA ARG A 66 -13.61 -14.93 0.19
C ARG A 66 -13.08 -14.71 -1.22
N ILE A 67 -11.88 -15.21 -1.49
CA ILE A 67 -11.27 -15.13 -2.81
C ILE A 67 -11.56 -16.44 -3.55
N ARG A 68 -12.03 -16.33 -4.78
CA ARG A 68 -12.09 -17.42 -5.75
C ARG A 68 -11.21 -17.06 -6.93
N CYS A 69 -10.24 -17.91 -7.23
CA CYS A 69 -9.34 -17.73 -8.36
C CYS A 69 -9.20 -19.07 -9.08
N ARG A 70 -9.48 -19.08 -10.39
CA ARG A 70 -9.44 -20.28 -11.22
C ARG A 70 -8.01 -20.79 -11.40
N ASP A 71 -7.09 -19.86 -11.61
CA ASP A 71 -5.67 -20.14 -11.84
C ASP A 71 -4.83 -19.26 -10.89
N PRO A 72 -4.68 -19.65 -9.62
CA PRO A 72 -3.89 -18.90 -8.66
C PRO A 72 -2.39 -19.11 -8.90
N LEU A 73 -1.60 -18.16 -8.44
CA LEU A 73 -0.16 -18.29 -8.35
C LEU A 73 0.20 -19.31 -7.28
N HIS A 74 1.13 -20.19 -7.59
CA HIS A 74 1.67 -21.17 -6.66
C HIS A 74 3.09 -20.76 -6.30
N VAL A 75 3.33 -20.53 -5.01
CA VAL A 75 4.68 -20.25 -4.49
C VAL A 75 5.22 -21.50 -3.80
N GLY A 76 6.54 -21.63 -3.71
CA GLY A 76 7.18 -22.68 -2.92
C GLY A 76 6.53 -22.79 -1.54
N GLY A 77 6.13 -23.99 -1.13
CA GLY A 77 5.40 -24.23 0.13
C GLY A 77 3.88 -24.42 -0.02
N GLY A 78 3.33 -24.38 -1.24
CA GLY A 78 1.92 -24.71 -1.51
C GLY A 78 0.92 -23.59 -1.22
N GLU A 79 1.41 -22.39 -0.94
CA GLU A 79 0.57 -21.20 -0.82
C GLU A 79 -0.04 -20.83 -2.18
N ARG A 80 -1.32 -20.43 -2.16
CA ARG A 80 -2.08 -19.99 -3.34
C ARG A 80 -2.31 -18.49 -3.25
N LEU A 81 -1.71 -17.74 -4.17
CA LEU A 81 -1.77 -16.27 -4.18
C LEU A 81 -2.51 -15.76 -5.43
N VAL A 82 -3.08 -14.56 -5.32
CA VAL A 82 -3.65 -13.82 -6.47
C VAL A 82 -2.80 -12.62 -6.86
N ALA A 83 -1.88 -12.21 -6.00
CA ALA A 83 -0.91 -11.16 -6.26
C ALA A 83 0.40 -11.50 -5.53
N TYR A 84 1.51 -11.40 -6.26
CA TYR A 84 2.85 -11.59 -5.76
C TYR A 84 3.71 -10.39 -6.17
N HIS A 85 4.39 -9.79 -5.20
CA HIS A 85 5.30 -8.67 -5.43
C HIS A 85 6.55 -8.88 -4.59
N ARG A 86 7.70 -9.01 -5.27
CA ARG A 86 9.02 -9.11 -4.65
C ARG A 86 9.92 -8.03 -5.22
N ASP A 87 10.44 -7.20 -4.33
CA ASP A 87 11.51 -6.24 -4.63
C ASP A 87 12.76 -6.70 -3.88
N VAL A 88 13.84 -6.97 -4.62
CA VAL A 88 15.16 -7.24 -4.03
C VAL A 88 15.98 -5.97 -4.14
N GLU A 89 16.38 -5.45 -2.98
CA GLU A 89 17.20 -4.26 -2.88
C GLU A 89 18.56 -4.59 -2.29
N VAL A 90 19.61 -4.04 -2.89
CA VAL A 90 20.97 -4.14 -2.38
C VAL A 90 21.50 -2.75 -2.05
N ARG A 91 22.29 -2.68 -0.98
CA ARG A 91 22.93 -1.43 -0.57
C ARG A 91 24.31 -1.32 -1.22
N ILE A 92 24.45 -0.38 -2.15
CA ILE A 92 25.73 -0.05 -2.80
C ILE A 92 26.21 1.29 -2.24
N GLY A 93 27.28 1.25 -1.43
CA GLY A 93 27.74 2.41 -0.66
C GLY A 93 26.68 2.91 0.32
N ARG A 94 26.20 4.14 0.13
CA ARG A 94 25.16 4.77 0.96
C ARG A 94 23.75 4.75 0.34
N ARG A 95 23.55 4.06 -0.79
CA ARG A 95 22.27 4.05 -1.51
C ARG A 95 21.73 2.63 -1.66
N TRP A 96 20.43 2.48 -1.46
CA TRP A 96 19.70 1.28 -1.86
C TRP A 96 19.43 1.33 -3.36
N ARG A 97 19.56 0.18 -4.03
CA ARG A 97 19.18 0.02 -5.43
C ARG A 97 18.38 -1.27 -5.56
N THR A 98 17.22 -1.18 -6.21
CA THR A 98 16.45 -2.35 -6.63
C THR A 98 17.20 -3.06 -7.75
N VAL A 99 17.49 -4.34 -7.57
CA VAL A 99 18.16 -5.19 -8.57
C VAL A 99 17.22 -6.20 -9.19
N GLU A 100 16.16 -6.55 -8.48
CA GLU A 100 15.10 -7.42 -8.98
C GLU A 100 13.75 -6.84 -8.56
N ARG A 101 12.79 -6.88 -9.47
CA ARG A 101 11.39 -6.56 -9.22
C ARG A 101 10.54 -7.58 -9.96
N LEU A 102 9.94 -8.50 -9.21
CA LEU A 102 8.98 -9.45 -9.72
C LEU A 102 7.58 -9.03 -9.31
N ARG A 103 6.69 -8.92 -10.30
CA ARG A 103 5.27 -8.62 -10.09
C ARG A 103 4.45 -9.58 -10.90
N GLU A 104 3.61 -10.33 -10.22
CA GLU A 104 2.69 -11.24 -10.87
C GLU A 104 1.33 -11.13 -10.22
N THR A 105 0.30 -11.03 -11.05
CA THR A 105 -1.07 -10.91 -10.57
C THR A 105 -1.98 -11.80 -11.39
N ARG A 106 -3.06 -12.26 -10.75
CA ARG A 106 -4.14 -13.00 -11.37
C ARG A 106 -5.44 -12.29 -11.05
N SER A 107 -6.31 -12.20 -12.04
CA SER A 107 -7.67 -11.73 -11.80
C SER A 107 -8.40 -12.76 -10.92
N PHE A 108 -9.23 -12.27 -10.01
CA PHE A 108 -9.93 -13.11 -9.05
C PHE A 108 -11.30 -12.54 -8.74
N GLU A 109 -12.18 -13.39 -8.23
CA GLU A 109 -13.49 -13.01 -7.75
C GLU A 109 -13.43 -12.88 -6.22
N LEU A 110 -13.78 -11.70 -5.72
CA LEU A 110 -14.10 -11.53 -4.31
C LEU A 110 -15.59 -11.82 -4.15
N TRP A 111 -15.94 -12.71 -3.23
CA TRP A 111 -17.32 -13.15 -3.06
C TRP A 111 -17.72 -13.29 -1.60
N ASP A 112 -18.98 -12.99 -1.31
CA ASP A 112 -19.63 -13.28 -0.04
C ASP A 112 -21.02 -13.91 -0.30
N HIS A 113 -21.88 -13.96 0.72
CA HIS A 113 -23.22 -14.52 0.56
C HIS A 113 -24.20 -13.56 -0.15
N ASP A 114 -23.86 -12.27 -0.29
CA ASP A 114 -24.71 -11.24 -0.90
C ASP A 114 -24.32 -10.94 -2.36
N GLY A 115 -23.14 -11.38 -2.81
CA GLY A 115 -22.75 -11.26 -4.22
C GLY A 115 -21.26 -11.53 -4.48
N SER A 116 -20.83 -11.16 -5.68
CA SER A 116 -19.44 -11.25 -6.08
C SER A 116 -19.01 -10.10 -6.99
N ILE A 117 -17.72 -9.80 -6.94
CA ILE A 117 -17.07 -8.78 -7.78
C ILE A 117 -15.79 -9.36 -8.36
N THR A 118 -15.63 -9.20 -9.67
CA THR A 118 -14.39 -9.53 -10.36
C THR A 118 -13.39 -8.39 -10.19
N LEU A 119 -12.21 -8.72 -9.69
CA LEU A 119 -11.10 -7.80 -9.51
C LEU A 119 -9.97 -8.19 -10.45
N ASP A 120 -9.50 -7.22 -11.24
CA ASP A 120 -8.28 -7.34 -12.00
C ASP A 120 -7.20 -6.41 -11.45
N PRO A 121 -6.27 -6.94 -10.62
CA PRO A 121 -5.09 -6.22 -10.16
C PRO A 121 -4.29 -5.50 -11.25
N ALA A 122 -4.20 -6.07 -12.46
CA ALA A 122 -3.38 -5.52 -13.53
C ALA A 122 -4.00 -4.23 -14.11
N GLY A 123 -5.33 -4.13 -14.11
CA GLY A 123 -6.08 -2.97 -14.58
C GLY A 123 -6.43 -1.93 -13.50
N ALA A 124 -6.00 -2.12 -12.24
CA ALA A 124 -6.37 -1.22 -11.15
C ALA A 124 -5.77 0.20 -11.35
N ALA A 125 -6.62 1.22 -11.29
CA ALA A 125 -6.22 2.63 -11.48
C ALA A 125 -5.31 3.17 -10.36
N GLU A 126 -5.45 2.65 -9.14
CA GLU A 126 -4.54 2.90 -8.03
C GLU A 126 -3.67 1.64 -7.78
N PRO A 127 -2.37 1.79 -7.43
CA PRO A 127 -1.51 0.65 -7.17
C PRO A 127 -2.02 -0.12 -5.96
N LEU A 128 -2.14 -1.45 -6.09
CA LEU A 128 -2.43 -2.34 -4.97
C LEU A 128 -1.47 -2.07 -3.81
N LEU A 129 -2.05 -1.68 -2.68
CA LEU A 129 -1.32 -1.47 -1.44
C LEU A 129 -1.22 -2.80 -0.71
N VAL A 130 -0.01 -3.36 -0.73
CA VAL A 130 0.33 -4.58 -0.01
C VAL A 130 0.97 -4.17 1.31
N ILE A 131 0.64 -4.86 2.40
CA ILE A 131 1.40 -4.77 3.66
C ILE A 131 2.66 -5.63 3.46
N PRO A 132 3.84 -5.03 3.31
CA PRO A 132 5.03 -5.80 2.96
C PRO A 132 5.48 -6.66 4.13
N LYS A 133 5.79 -7.93 3.86
CA LYS A 133 6.60 -8.74 4.76
C LYS A 133 8.07 -8.40 4.48
N VAL A 134 8.68 -7.60 5.34
CA VAL A 134 10.08 -7.18 5.18
C VAL A 134 10.98 -8.21 5.85
N TRP A 135 11.96 -8.71 5.09
CA TRP A 135 13.02 -9.57 5.57
C TRP A 135 14.39 -8.92 5.30
N ARG A 136 15.36 -9.15 6.18
CA ARG A 136 16.74 -8.67 6.04
C ARG A 136 17.69 -9.83 6.29
N GLY A 137 18.59 -10.08 5.34
CA GLY A 137 19.63 -11.09 5.48
C GLY A 137 20.65 -11.01 4.35
N THR A 138 21.42 -12.08 4.16
CA THR A 138 22.50 -12.10 3.16
C THR A 138 22.00 -12.59 1.79
N PRO A 139 22.66 -12.24 0.66
CA PRO A 139 22.22 -12.71 -0.65
C PRO A 139 22.19 -14.23 -0.81
N ALA A 140 23.01 -14.96 -0.03
CA ALA A 140 23.06 -16.42 -0.05
C ALA A 140 21.78 -17.08 0.52
N GLU A 141 20.98 -16.32 1.28
CA GLU A 141 19.72 -16.80 1.87
C GLU A 141 18.51 -16.55 0.94
N LEU A 142 18.71 -15.99 -0.27
CA LEU A 142 17.65 -15.70 -1.25
C LEU A 142 17.22 -16.92 -2.08
N GLU A 143 17.62 -18.14 -1.72
CA GLU A 143 17.31 -19.37 -2.45
C GLU A 143 15.83 -19.79 -2.31
N GLU A 144 14.96 -19.16 -3.09
CA GLU A 144 13.71 -19.78 -3.56
C GLU A 144 13.58 -19.47 -5.06
N PRO A 145 13.85 -20.45 -5.94
CA PRO A 145 13.50 -20.32 -7.35
C PRO A 145 11.97 -20.33 -7.45
N HIS A 146 11.38 -19.22 -7.90
CA HIS A 146 10.01 -19.23 -8.38
C HIS A 146 9.94 -20.10 -9.63
N ALA A 147 9.52 -21.35 -9.44
CA ALA A 147 9.15 -22.24 -10.52
C ALA A 147 7.76 -21.81 -11.04
N SER A 148 7.71 -20.71 -11.78
CA SER A 148 6.59 -20.40 -12.67
C SER A 148 6.79 -21.22 -13.96
N ALA A 149 6.29 -22.45 -13.96
CA ALA A 149 6.09 -23.25 -15.17
C ALA A 149 4.71 -22.96 -15.77
#